data_AF-A0A535CLF9-F1
#
_entry.id   AF-A0A535CLF9-F1
#
_cell.length_a   1.000
_cell.length_b   1.000
_cell.length_c   1.000
_cell.angle_alpha   90.00
_cell.angle_beta   90.00
_cell.angle_gamma   90.00
#
_symmetry.space_group_name_H-M   'P 1'
#
loop_
_entity.id
_entity.type
_entity.pdbx_description
1 polymer ?
#
loop_
_entity_poly.entity_id
_entity_poly.type
_entity_poly.pdbx_seq_one_letter_code
_entity_poly.pdbx_strand_id
1 'polypeptide(L)'
;MRSVIVGAGIAGLVLALELRRRKWDVIVVESRYPGAGNSTRNVGRIRRMQLTEELTRFACRAADRWTTLDELAGGRNPLLYPTRYAWVFYDQ
;
A
#
# COMPACT_ATOMS: atom_id res chain seq x y z
N MET A 1 -14.33 18.71 5.74
CA MET A 1 -14.79 17.62 6.63
C MET A 1 -13.62 17.16 7.49
N ARG A 2 -13.88 16.71 8.72
CA ARG A 2 -12.87 16.18 9.65
C ARG A 2 -12.96 14.66 9.72
N SER A 3 -11.83 13.97 9.80
CA SER A 3 -11.76 12.51 9.91
C SER A 3 -10.62 12.09 10.83
N VAL A 4 -10.85 10.99 11.56
CA VAL A 4 -9.83 10.32 12.37
C VAL A 4 -9.61 8.94 11.78
N ILE A 5 -8.36 8.58 11.56
CA ILE A 5 -7.93 7.26 11.09
C ILE A 5 -7.22 6.56 12.25
N VAL A 6 -7.71 5.38 12.61
CA VAL A 6 -7.09 4.54 13.64
C VAL A 6 -6.18 3.52 12.97
N GLY A 7 -4.88 3.61 13.25
CA GLY A 7 -3.82 2.76 12.73
C GLY A 7 -2.95 3.47 11.68
N ALA A 8 -1.66 3.61 11.98
CA ALA A 8 -0.66 4.20 11.08
C ALA A 8 0.12 3.14 10.28
N GLY A 9 -0.56 2.09 9.82
CA GLY A 9 -0.03 1.18 8.80
C GLY A 9 -0.09 1.80 7.40
N ILE A 10 0.47 1.10 6.41
CA ILE A 10 0.49 1.53 4.99
C ILE A 10 -0.92 1.91 4.49
N ALA A 11 -1.95 1.14 4.84
CA ALA A 11 -3.32 1.42 4.43
C ALA A 11 -3.87 2.72 5.05
N GLY A 12 -3.66 2.92 6.36
CA GLY A 12 -4.12 4.11 7.07
C GLY A 12 -3.40 5.38 6.60
N LEU A 13 -2.09 5.32 6.41
CA LEU A 13 -1.29 6.44 5.92
C LEU A 13 -1.66 6.82 4.48
N VAL A 14 -1.83 5.84 3.58
CA VAL A 14 -2.25 6.10 2.19
C VAL A 14 -3.68 6.66 2.14
N LEU A 15 -4.59 6.14 2.98
CA LEU A 15 -5.93 6.71 3.10
C LEU A 15 -5.89 8.17 3.58
N ALA A 16 -5.06 8.48 4.58
CA ALA A 16 -4.89 9.83 5.07
C ALA A 16 -4.43 10.79 3.95
N LEU A 17 -3.44 10.38 3.17
CA LEU A 17 -2.94 11.15 2.03
C LEU A 17 -4.03 11.40 0.98
N GLU A 18 -4.82 10.38 0.65
CA GLU A 18 -5.92 10.48 -0.31
C GLU A 18 -7.05 11.40 0.20
N LEU A 19 -7.37 11.37 1.50
CA LEU A 19 -8.33 12.30 2.10
C LEU A 19 -7.79 13.74 2.16
N ARG A 20 -6.50 13.92 2.45
CA ARG A 20 -5.84 15.23 2.39
C ARG A 20 -5.87 15.83 0.98
N ARG A 21 -5.67 15.02 -0.07
CA ARG A 21 -5.83 15.45 -1.47
C ARG A 21 -7.23 15.98 -1.77
N ARG A 22 -8.25 15.42 -1.10
CA ARG A 22 -9.65 15.89 -1.15
C ARG A 22 -9.95 17.06 -0.20
N LYS A 23 -8.92 17.68 0.39
CA LYS A 23 -9.01 18.83 1.31
C LYS A 23 -9.71 18.53 2.64
N TRP A 24 -9.66 17.28 3.09
CA TRP A 24 -10.15 16.94 4.43
C TRP A 24 -9.10 17.29 5.49
N ASP A 25 -9.58 17.54 6.70
CA ASP A 25 -8.75 17.66 7.90
C ASP A 25 -8.66 16.27 8.55
N VAL A 26 -7.44 15.73 8.63
CA VAL A 26 -7.21 14.31 8.90
C VAL A 26 -6.24 14.17 10.07
N ILE A 27 -6.66 13.42 11.08
CA ILE A 27 -5.81 12.99 12.20
C ILE A 27 -5.59 11.49 12.05
N VAL A 28 -4.33 11.04 12.14
CA VAL A 28 -3.98 9.62 12.21
C VAL A 28 -3.50 9.32 13.62
N VAL A 29 -4.08 8.31 14.27
CA VAL A 29 -3.66 7.84 15.59
C VAL A 29 -3.10 6.43 15.51
N GLU A 30 -2.01 6.17 16.21
CA GLU A 30 -1.36 4.87 16.28
C GLU A 30 -0.97 4.59 17.73
N SER A 31 -1.14 3.33 18.14
CA SER A 31 -0.84 2.86 19.49
C SER A 31 0.66 2.77 19.81
N ARG A 32 1.50 2.67 18.77
CA ARG A 32 2.95 2.51 18.88
C ARG A 32 3.67 3.52 17.99
N TYR A 33 4.33 3.04 16.92
CA TYR A 33 5.03 3.85 15.93
C TYR A 33 4.45 3.57 14.53
N PRO A 34 4.56 4.50 13.56
CA PRO A 34 4.07 4.27 12.20
C PRO A 34 4.63 2.98 11.59
N GLY A 35 3.75 2.17 11.00
CA GLY A 35 4.11 0.89 10.41
C GLY A 35 4.37 -0.24 11.41
N ALA A 36 4.17 -0.03 12.72
CA ALA A 36 4.42 -1.03 13.77
C ALA A 36 3.59 -2.32 13.68
N GLY A 37 2.65 -2.44 12.73
CA GLY A 37 1.91 -3.67 12.43
C GLY A 37 2.52 -4.47 11.27
N ASN A 38 1.66 -5.01 10.39
CA ASN A 38 2.08 -5.84 9.25
C ASN A 38 2.87 -5.07 8.18
N SER A 39 2.81 -3.74 8.15
CA SER A 39 3.48 -2.93 7.14
C SER A 39 5.01 -3.03 7.18
N THR A 40 5.61 -3.34 8.33
CA THR A 40 7.07 -3.55 8.49
C THR A 40 7.47 -5.02 8.60
N ARG A 41 6.49 -5.94 8.60
CA ARG A 41 6.72 -7.39 8.80
C ARG A 41 6.32 -8.26 7.60
N ASN A 42 5.80 -7.66 6.55
CA ASN A 42 5.47 -8.37 5.32
C ASN A 42 6.73 -8.53 4.44
N VAL A 43 6.65 -9.44 3.46
CA VAL A 43 7.77 -9.78 2.56
C VAL A 43 7.99 -8.72 1.46
N GLY A 44 7.21 -7.62 1.45
CA GLY A 44 7.36 -6.52 0.49
C GLY A 44 6.93 -6.85 -0.95
N ARG A 45 6.28 -8.00 -1.19
CA ARG A 45 5.91 -8.43 -2.54
C ARG A 45 4.70 -7.66 -3.08
N ILE A 46 4.87 -7.07 -4.26
CA ILE A 46 3.79 -6.43 -5.02
C ILE A 46 3.45 -7.36 -6.19
N ARG A 47 2.20 -7.83 -6.27
CA ARG A 47 1.74 -8.75 -7.31
C ARG A 47 0.39 -8.34 -7.87
N ARG A 48 0.20 -8.54 -9.17
CA ARG A 48 -1.07 -8.26 -9.87
C ARG A 48 -2.00 -9.47 -9.90
N MET A 49 -1.45 -10.69 -9.93
CA MET A 49 -2.21 -11.94 -9.96
C MET A 49 -2.92 -12.20 -8.61
N GLN A 50 -4.23 -12.45 -8.67
CA GLN A 50 -5.08 -12.84 -7.53
C GLN A 50 -6.08 -13.94 -7.94
N LEU A 51 -6.80 -14.49 -6.96
CA LEU A 51 -7.69 -15.65 -7.14
C LEU A 51 -8.99 -15.35 -7.89
N THR A 52 -9.38 -14.08 -7.98
CA THR A 52 -10.60 -13.65 -8.67
C THR A 52 -10.32 -12.48 -9.60
N GLU A 53 -11.20 -12.27 -10.58
CA GLU A 53 -11.10 -11.15 -11.50
C GLU A 53 -11.16 -9.80 -10.76
N GLU A 54 -12.10 -9.64 -9.82
CA GLU A 54 -12.26 -8.41 -9.05
C GLU A 54 -10.99 -8.06 -8.26
N LEU A 55 -10.44 -9.05 -7.54
CA LEU A 55 -9.21 -8.87 -6.78
C LEU A 55 -8.03 -8.59 -7.71
N THR A 56 -7.98 -9.19 -8.89
CA THR A 56 -6.93 -8.95 -9.89
C THR A 56 -7.03 -7.52 -10.41
N ARG A 57 -8.23 -7.02 -10.74
CA ARG A 57 -8.43 -5.62 -11.17
C ARG A 57 -8.00 -4.65 -10.06
N PHE A 58 -8.35 -4.94 -8.81
CA PHE A 58 -7.90 -4.14 -7.67
C PHE A 58 -6.37 -4.16 -7.52
N ALA A 59 -5.75 -5.35 -7.57
CA ALA A 59 -4.31 -5.52 -7.42
C ALA A 59 -3.52 -4.85 -8.55
N CYS A 60 -4.02 -4.87 -9.79
CA CYS A 60 -3.43 -4.11 -10.90
C CYS A 60 -3.40 -2.61 -10.59
N ARG A 61 -4.53 -2.02 -10.22
CA ARG A 61 -4.61 -0.59 -9.86
C ARG A 61 -3.72 -0.25 -8.66
N ALA A 62 -3.66 -1.13 -7.66
CA ALA A 62 -2.81 -0.95 -6.49
C ALA A 62 -1.31 -1.02 -6.88
N ALA A 63 -0.93 -1.96 -7.74
CA ALA A 63 0.43 -2.10 -8.24
C ALA A 63 0.88 -0.87 -9.04
N ASP A 64 -0.01 -0.29 -9.86
CA ASP A 64 0.29 0.91 -10.63
C ASP A 64 0.61 2.12 -9.75
N ARG A 65 0.07 2.20 -8.53
CA ARG A 65 0.41 3.29 -7.58
C ARG A 65 1.84 3.25 -7.07
N TRP A 66 2.53 2.13 -7.17
CA TRP A 66 3.92 2.03 -6.74
C TRP A 66 4.89 2.76 -7.67
N THR A 67 4.49 3.07 -8.91
CA THR A 67 5.35 3.78 -9.87
C THR A 67 5.58 5.25 -9.51
N THR A 68 4.73 5.84 -8.68
CA THR A 68 4.85 7.24 -8.22
C THR A 68 5.14 7.34 -6.72
N LEU A 69 5.74 6.30 -6.15
CA LEU A 69 5.96 6.23 -4.70
C LEU A 69 7.13 7.12 -4.23
N ASP A 70 8.08 7.40 -5.10
CA ASP A 70 9.16 8.36 -4.85
C ASP A 70 8.60 9.77 -4.57
N GLU A 71 7.59 10.21 -5.31
CA GLU A 71 6.87 11.46 -5.06
C GLU A 71 6.25 11.47 -3.65
N LEU A 72 5.63 10.35 -3.27
CA LEU A 72 5.01 10.18 -1.94
C LEU A 72 6.06 10.13 -0.82
N ALA A 73 7.27 9.66 -1.11
CA ALA A 73 8.38 9.58 -0.17
C ALA A 73 9.21 10.89 -0.10
N GLY A 74 8.77 11.97 -0.77
CA GLY A 74 9.48 13.24 -0.82
C GLY A 74 10.76 13.17 -1.64
N GLY A 75 10.72 12.48 -2.79
CA GLY A 75 11.84 12.30 -3.71
C GLY A 75 12.85 11.23 -3.27
N ARG A 76 12.51 10.41 -2.26
CA ARG A 76 13.38 9.33 -1.78
C ARG A 76 13.09 8.03 -2.53
N ASN A 77 14.13 7.28 -2.84
CA ASN A 77 13.99 5.96 -3.47
C ASN A 77 13.32 4.99 -2.48
N PRO A 78 12.14 4.42 -2.80
CA PRO A 78 11.46 3.47 -1.93
C PRO A 78 12.05 2.05 -1.99
N LEU A 79 13.16 1.86 -2.70
CA LEU A 79 13.78 0.56 -3.00
C LEU A 79 12.82 -0.37 -3.74
N LEU A 80 11.97 0.20 -4.61
CA LEU A 80 11.07 -0.57 -5.45
C LEU A 80 11.88 -1.37 -6.47
N TYR A 81 11.84 -2.69 -6.36
CA TYR A 81 12.45 -3.60 -7.33
C TYR A 81 11.35 -4.35 -8.09
N PRO A 82 11.15 -4.09 -9.39
CA PRO A 82 10.07 -4.70 -10.16
C PRO A 82 10.39 -6.17 -10.46
N THR A 83 10.02 -7.05 -9.54
CA THR A 83 10.13 -8.50 -9.73
C THR A 83 8.96 -9.03 -10.54
N ARG A 84 9.21 -9.97 -11.44
CA ARG A 84 8.16 -10.83 -11.98
C ARG A 84 7.78 -11.89 -10.94
N TYR A 85 6.56 -12.39 -11.05
CA TYR A 85 6.03 -13.39 -10.13
C TYR A 85 5.38 -14.51 -10.92
N ALA A 86 5.62 -15.75 -10.51
CA ALA A 86 5.08 -16.95 -11.14
C ALA A 86 4.58 -17.91 -10.07
N TRP A 87 3.48 -18.60 -10.37
CA TRP A 87 3.09 -19.81 -9.66
C TRP A 87 3.56 -20.99 -10.48
N VAL A 88 4.31 -21.88 -9.83
CA VAL A 88 4.72 -23.15 -10.41
C VAL A 88 3.66 -24.16 -10.03
N PHE A 89 2.94 -24.65 -11.03
CA PHE A 89 2.00 -25.75 -10.87
C PHE A 89 2.75 -27.04 -11.21
N TYR A 90 2.59 -28.04 -10.35
CA TYR A 90 3.12 -29.37 -10.55
C TYR A 90 2.02 -30.35 -10.15
N ASP A 91 1.93 -31.46 -10.88
CA ASP A 91 1.15 -32.60 -10.45
C ASP A 91 1.80 -33.14 -9.17
N GLN A 92 0.99 -33.44 -8.15
CA GLN A 92 1.51 -33.95 -6.87
C GLN A 92 2.28 -35.26 -7.05
#